data_AF-A0A1V4S6B7-F1
#
_entry.id   AF-A0A1V4S6B7-F1
#
_cell.length_a   1.000
_cell.length_b   1.000
_cell.length_c   1.000
_cell.angle_alpha   90.00
_cell.angle_beta   90.00
_cell.angle_gamma   90.00
#
_symmetry.space_group_name_H-M   'P 1'
#
loop_
_entity.id
_entity.type
_entity.pdbx_description
1 polymer ?
#
loop_
_entity_poly.entity_id
_entity_poly.type
_entity_poly.pdbx_seq_one_letter_code
_entity_poly.pdbx_strand_id
1 'polypeptide(L)'
;MYQNVAAAYQAVEKETISGRETEARVLTQAAIKLQNCQQNWGEKGHEQRLEEALRYNQKIWSIFQAELSRDDNPLPKQLASNLLKLSIFIDRRIFDTIASPSPEKLDAVININRNIAAGLRETPM
;
A
#
# COMPACT_ATOMS: atom_id res chain seq x y z
N MET A 1 10.36 42.21 4.48
CA MET A 1 9.45 41.09 4.81
C MET A 1 9.80 39.90 3.91
N TYR A 2 10.91 39.19 4.19
CA TYR A 2 11.44 38.10 3.34
C TYR A 2 12.16 37.04 4.20
N GLN A 3 11.51 36.51 5.25
CA GLN A 3 12.14 35.51 6.12
C GLN A 3 11.30 34.27 6.45
N ASN A 4 10.10 34.11 5.87
CA ASN A 4 9.23 32.96 6.21
C ASN A 4 8.92 31.99 5.06
N VAL A 5 9.35 32.27 3.83
CA VAL A 5 9.00 31.40 2.70
C VAL A 5 9.83 30.11 2.71
N ALA A 6 11.14 30.19 2.95
CA ALA A 6 12.03 29.03 3.00
C ALA A 6 11.69 28.06 4.14
N ALA A 7 11.30 28.57 5.32
CA ALA A 7 10.88 27.74 6.45
C ALA A 7 9.55 27.02 6.18
N ALA A 8 8.61 27.68 5.48
CA ALA A 8 7.36 27.05 5.05
C ALA A 8 7.59 25.96 4.00
N TYR A 9 8.47 26.18 3.01
CA TYR A 9 8.86 25.15 2.04
C TYR A 9 9.51 23.93 2.73
N GLN A 10 10.44 24.15 3.67
CA GLN A 10 11.08 23.08 4.43
C GLN A 10 10.09 22.29 5.30
N ALA A 11 9.07 22.95 5.85
CA ALA A 11 8.02 22.28 6.63
C ALA A 11 7.15 21.37 5.75
N VAL A 12 6.68 21.88 4.60
CA VAL A 12 5.87 21.11 3.63
C VAL A 12 6.66 19.93 3.06
N GLU A 13 7.94 20.12 2.77
CA GLU A 13 8.82 19.04 2.29
C GLU A 13 8.99 17.94 3.35
N LYS A 14 9.26 18.31 4.60
CA LYS A 14 9.36 17.35 5.72
C LYS A 14 8.05 16.60 5.97
N GLU A 15 6.91 17.29 5.93
CA GLU A 15 5.59 16.65 6.08
C GLU A 15 5.31 15.67 4.94
N THR A 16 5.65 16.02 3.71
CA THR A 16 5.50 15.16 2.53
C THR A 16 6.37 13.90 2.62
N ILE A 17 7.64 14.06 3.04
CA ILE A 17 8.56 12.94 3.28
C ILE A 17 8.01 12.03 4.40
N SER A 18 7.50 12.62 5.49
CA SER A 18 6.90 11.87 6.59
C SER A 18 5.65 11.09 6.15
N GLY A 19 4.85 11.66 5.24
CA GLY A 19 3.71 10.99 4.64
C GLY A 19 4.13 9.77 3.81
N ARG A 20 5.08 9.96 2.89
CA ARG A 20 5.62 8.88 2.03
C ARG A 20 6.25 7.75 2.83
N GLU A 21 7.03 8.06 3.87
CA GLU A 21 7.61 7.04 4.73
C GLU A 21 6.52 6.27 5.49
N THR A 22 5.45 6.95 5.91
CA THR A 22 4.30 6.30 6.56
C THR A 22 3.59 5.34 5.61
N GLU A 23 3.30 5.77 4.38
CA GLU A 23 2.71 4.94 3.32
C GLU A 23 3.59 3.72 2.99
N ALA A 24 4.90 3.94 2.88
CA ALA A 24 5.86 2.87 2.62
C ALA A 24 5.90 1.83 3.75
N ARG A 25 5.82 2.29 5.01
CA ARG A 25 5.80 1.41 6.19
C ARG A 25 4.54 0.55 6.25
N VAL A 26 3.36 1.13 6.01
CA VAL A 26 2.10 0.36 6.05
C VAL A 26 2.03 -0.68 4.93
N LEU A 27 2.50 -0.35 3.72
CA LEU A 27 2.60 -1.31 2.62
C LEU A 27 3.60 -2.43 2.91
N THR A 28 4.77 -2.11 3.48
CA THR A 28 5.73 -3.13 3.92
C THR A 28 5.11 -4.07 4.95
N GLN A 29 4.38 -3.54 5.94
CA GLN A 29 3.68 -4.36 6.93
C GLN A 29 2.61 -5.24 6.29
N ALA A 30 1.86 -4.71 5.32
CA ALA A 30 0.85 -5.46 4.57
C ALA A 30 1.46 -6.66 3.83
N ALA A 31 2.63 -6.45 3.19
CA ALA A 31 3.38 -7.52 2.52
C ALA A 31 3.92 -8.57 3.51
N ILE A 32 4.47 -8.13 4.64
CA ILE A 32 5.01 -9.05 5.68
C ILE A 32 3.90 -9.96 6.22
N LYS A 33 2.71 -9.42 6.48
CA LYS A 33 1.57 -10.22 6.98
C LYS A 33 1.17 -11.33 6.01
N LEU A 34 1.07 -11.01 4.72
CA LEU A 34 0.77 -12.03 3.69
C LEU A 34 1.93 -13.02 3.52
N GLN A 35 3.18 -12.56 3.54
CA GLN A 35 4.35 -13.43 3.47
C GLN A 35 4.39 -14.42 4.63
N ASN A 36 4.07 -13.97 5.85
CA ASN A 36 4.00 -14.84 7.01
C ASN A 36 2.92 -15.92 6.85
N CYS A 37 1.76 -15.56 6.29
CA CYS A 37 0.71 -16.54 5.97
C CYS A 37 1.21 -17.58 4.95
N GLN A 38 1.90 -17.13 3.90
CA GLN A 38 2.47 -18.00 2.87
C GLN A 38 3.52 -18.97 3.43
N GLN A 39 4.40 -18.50 4.32
CA GLN A 39 5.48 -19.30 4.91
C GLN A 39 4.98 -20.33 5.93
N ASN A 40 3.90 -20.02 6.64
CA ASN A 40 3.32 -20.85 7.71
C ASN A 40 1.97 -21.44 7.27
N TRP A 41 1.85 -21.76 5.98
CA TRP A 41 0.62 -22.26 5.38
C TRP A 41 0.28 -23.66 5.93
N GLY A 42 -0.98 -23.90 6.26
CA GLY A 42 -1.44 -25.18 6.83
C GLY A 42 -1.16 -25.38 8.33
N GLU A 43 -0.39 -24.50 8.97
CA GLU A 43 -0.20 -24.54 10.42
C GLU A 43 -1.48 -24.18 11.19
N LYS A 44 -1.58 -24.61 12.46
CA LYS A 44 -2.71 -24.27 13.32
C LYS A 44 -2.95 -22.75 13.35
N GLY A 45 -4.18 -22.35 13.08
CA GLY A 45 -4.60 -20.95 13.04
C GLY A 45 -4.24 -20.20 11.74
N HIS A 46 -3.80 -20.89 10.68
CA HIS A 46 -3.47 -20.24 9.40
C HIS A 46 -4.67 -19.49 8.81
N GLU A 47 -5.90 -20.00 8.95
CA GLU A 47 -7.11 -19.39 8.38
C GLU A 47 -7.37 -18.00 8.98
N GLN A 48 -7.31 -17.90 10.31
CA GLN A 48 -7.47 -16.65 11.01
C GLN A 48 -6.35 -15.65 10.65
N ARG A 49 -5.09 -16.11 10.62
CA ARG A 49 -3.96 -15.26 10.20
C ARG A 49 -4.14 -14.73 8.78
N LEU A 50 -4.59 -15.58 7.86
CA LEU A 50 -4.87 -15.22 6.48
C LEU A 50 -5.98 -14.18 6.40
N GLU A 51 -7.09 -14.40 7.10
CA GLU A 51 -8.20 -13.45 7.15
C GLU A 51 -7.75 -12.08 7.66
N GLU A 52 -7.01 -12.02 8.77
CA GLU A 52 -6.48 -10.78 9.34
C GLU A 52 -5.52 -10.07 8.37
N ALA A 53 -4.66 -10.83 7.68
CA ALA A 53 -3.72 -10.28 6.70
C ALA A 53 -4.45 -9.72 5.47
N LEU A 54 -5.46 -10.42 4.96
CA LEU A 54 -6.27 -9.97 3.82
C LEU A 54 -7.10 -8.73 4.18
N ARG A 55 -7.74 -8.70 5.36
CA ARG A 55 -8.46 -7.50 5.87
C ARG A 55 -7.54 -6.30 6.03
N TYR A 56 -6.33 -6.51 6.56
CA TYR A 56 -5.34 -5.44 6.66
C TYR A 56 -5.00 -4.86 5.29
N ASN A 57 -4.73 -5.71 4.30
CA ASN A 57 -4.44 -5.28 2.94
C ASN A 57 -5.62 -4.53 2.31
N GLN A 58 -6.82 -5.08 2.42
CA GLN A 58 -8.04 -4.43 1.91
C GLN A 58 -8.21 -3.02 2.50
N LYS A 59 -8.01 -2.85 3.82
CA LYS A 59 -8.14 -1.54 4.47
C LYS A 59 -7.15 -0.51 3.92
N ILE A 60 -5.88 -0.89 3.75
CA ILE A 60 -4.86 0.01 3.17
C ILE A 60 -5.24 0.42 1.75
N TRP A 61 -5.66 -0.53 0.93
CA TRP A 61 -6.02 -0.26 -0.46
C TRP A 61 -7.32 0.54 -0.61
N SER A 62 -8.30 0.37 0.28
CA SER A 62 -9.48 1.23 0.34
C SER A 62 -9.14 2.68 0.68
N ILE A 63 -8.17 2.92 1.58
CA ILE A 63 -7.70 4.28 1.89
C ILE A 63 -7.00 4.89 0.67
N PHE A 64 -6.12 4.15 0.01
CA PHE A 64 -5.48 4.62 -1.23
C PHE A 64 -6.50 4.92 -2.33
N GLN A 65 -7.51 4.08 -2.52
CA GLN A 65 -8.58 4.34 -3.48
C GLN A 65 -9.33 5.64 -3.18
N ALA A 66 -9.67 5.86 -1.90
CA ALA A 66 -10.33 7.09 -1.48
C ALA A 66 -9.47 8.32 -1.77
N GLU A 67 -8.18 8.30 -1.44
CA GLU A 67 -7.27 9.43 -1.70
C GLU A 67 -6.98 9.65 -3.18
N LEU A 68 -6.78 8.58 -3.96
CA LEU A 68 -6.47 8.65 -5.40
C LEU A 68 -7.67 9.08 -6.25
N SER A 69 -8.90 8.93 -5.75
CA SER A 69 -10.12 9.30 -6.45
C SER A 69 -10.55 10.75 -6.22
N ARG A 70 -9.85 11.49 -5.35
CA ARG A 70 -10.15 12.90 -5.09
C ARG A 70 -9.75 13.77 -6.29
N ASP A 71 -10.60 14.74 -6.64
CA ASP A 71 -10.32 15.69 -7.72
C ASP A 71 -9.11 16.60 -7.43
N ASP A 72 -8.81 16.81 -6.15
CA ASP A 72 -7.69 17.63 -5.66
C ASP A 72 -6.41 16.80 -5.39
N ASN A 73 -6.36 15.54 -5.81
CA ASN A 73 -5.18 14.70 -5.63
C ASN A 73 -3.96 15.31 -6.37
N PRO A 74 -2.82 15.52 -5.70
CA PRO A 74 -1.67 16.22 -6.28
C PRO A 74 -0.85 15.37 -7.27
N LEU A 75 -1.16 14.08 -7.42
CA LEU A 75 -0.43 13.20 -8.33
C LEU A 75 -0.78 13.49 -9.80
N PRO A 76 0.15 13.26 -10.73
CA PRO A 76 -0.17 13.27 -12.15
C PRO A 76 -1.32 12.31 -12.46
N LYS A 77 -2.32 12.77 -13.24
CA LYS A 77 -3.53 11.98 -13.56
C LYS A 77 -3.24 10.56 -14.03
N GLN A 78 -2.21 10.39 -14.86
CA GLN A 78 -1.82 9.07 -15.35
C GLN A 78 -1.31 8.14 -14.24
N LEU A 79 -0.53 8.68 -13.29
CA LEU A 79 -0.03 7.92 -12.14
C LEU A 79 -1.19 7.51 -11.23
N ALA A 80 -2.08 8.45 -10.89
CA ALA A 80 -3.26 8.15 -10.09
C ALA A 80 -4.16 7.09 -10.75
N SER A 81 -4.40 7.22 -12.05
CA SER A 81 -5.17 6.22 -12.83
C SER A 81 -4.52 4.83 -12.82
N ASN A 82 -3.20 4.75 -12.95
CA ASN A 82 -2.48 3.49 -12.90
C ASN A 82 -2.55 2.84 -11.50
N LEU A 83 -2.44 3.64 -10.43
CA LEU A 83 -2.58 3.15 -9.06
C LEU A 83 -4.01 2.68 -8.76
N LEU A 84 -5.04 3.37 -9.26
CA LEU A 84 -6.43 2.92 -9.16
C LEU A 84 -6.69 1.60 -9.91
N LYS A 85 -6.05 1.38 -11.06
CA LYS A 85 -6.14 0.08 -11.75
C LYS A 85 -5.49 -1.03 -10.93
N LEU A 86 -4.35 -0.75 -10.30
CA LEU A 86 -3.69 -1.71 -9.41
C LEU A 86 -4.54 -2.03 -8.18
N SER A 87 -5.20 -1.04 -7.59
CA SER A 87 -6.06 -1.26 -6.43
C SER A 87 -7.24 -2.17 -6.76
N ILE A 88 -7.87 -1.98 -7.92
CA ILE A 88 -8.95 -2.87 -8.41
C ILE A 88 -8.44 -4.30 -8.64
N PHE A 89 -7.24 -4.45 -9.20
CA PHE A 89 -6.62 -5.77 -9.36
C PHE A 89 -6.39 -6.45 -8.01
N ILE A 90 -5.92 -5.71 -7.01
CA ILE A 90 -5.67 -6.24 -5.66
C ILE A 90 -6.97 -6.64 -4.98
N ASP A 91 -8.04 -5.84 -5.07
CA ASP A 91 -9.34 -6.21 -4.52
C ASP A 91 -9.82 -7.53 -5.11
N ARG A 92 -9.77 -7.67 -6.45
CA ARG A 92 -10.15 -8.92 -7.14
C ARG A 92 -9.31 -10.10 -6.66
N ARG A 93 -8.00 -9.91 -6.49
CA ARG A 93 -7.11 -10.97 -5.99
C ARG A 93 -7.42 -11.35 -4.56
N ILE A 94 -7.73 -10.38 -3.69
CA ILE A 94 -8.13 -10.63 -2.30
C ILE A 94 -9.44 -11.43 -2.28
N PHE A 95 -10.46 -11.01 -3.05
CA PHE A 95 -11.73 -11.74 -3.12
C PHE A 95 -11.57 -13.16 -3.64
N ASP A 96 -10.77 -13.36 -4.68
CA ASP A 96 -10.45 -14.70 -5.20
C ASP A 96 -9.70 -15.57 -4.17
N THR A 97 -8.80 -14.97 -3.38
CA THR A 97 -8.10 -15.67 -2.30
C THR A 97 -9.04 -16.05 -1.16
N ILE A 98 -10.01 -15.19 -0.82
CA ILE A 98 -11.03 -15.51 0.19
C ILE A 98 -11.91 -16.67 -0.29
N ALA A 99 -12.34 -16.63 -1.55
CA ALA A 99 -13.23 -17.65 -2.12
C ALA A 99 -12.53 -19.01 -2.29
N SER A 100 -11.24 -19.01 -2.63
CA SER A 100 -10.44 -20.21 -2.83
C SER A 100 -9.00 -19.95 -2.37
N PRO A 101 -8.70 -20.19 -1.09
CA PRO A 101 -7.38 -19.89 -0.52
C PRO A 101 -6.27 -20.74 -1.12
N SER A 102 -5.21 -20.09 -1.60
CA SER A 102 -3.94 -20.74 -1.94
C SER A 102 -2.76 -19.81 -1.66
N PRO A 103 -1.58 -20.33 -1.28
CA PRO A 103 -0.44 -19.50 -0.92
C PRO A 103 0.11 -18.70 -2.11
N GLU A 104 0.04 -19.24 -3.34
CA GLU A 104 0.55 -18.61 -4.57
C GLU A 104 -0.29 -17.39 -4.98
N LYS A 105 -1.57 -17.35 -4.59
CA LYS A 105 -2.43 -16.18 -4.86
C LYS A 105 -1.93 -14.93 -4.14
N LEU A 106 -1.17 -15.08 -3.05
CA LEU A 106 -0.63 -13.98 -2.25
C LEU A 106 0.54 -13.27 -2.94
N ASP A 107 1.27 -13.95 -3.83
CA ASP A 107 2.52 -13.46 -4.42
C ASP A 107 2.36 -12.11 -5.10
N ALA A 108 1.30 -11.95 -5.90
CA ALA A 108 1.06 -10.71 -6.62
C ALA A 108 0.86 -9.53 -5.67
N VAL A 109 0.08 -9.71 -4.61
CA VAL A 109 -0.21 -8.63 -3.63
C VAL A 109 1.04 -8.31 -2.82
N ILE A 110 1.79 -9.32 -2.38
CA ILE A 110 3.08 -9.15 -1.68
C ILE A 110 4.04 -8.32 -2.53
N ASN A 111 4.22 -8.71 -3.81
CA ASN A 111 5.18 -8.06 -4.70
C ASN A 111 4.77 -6.63 -5.03
N ILE A 112 3.48 -6.37 -5.29
CA ILE A 112 3.01 -5.00 -5.54
C ILE A 112 3.25 -4.11 -4.32
N ASN A 113 2.88 -4.57 -3.12
CA ASN A 113 3.09 -3.81 -1.90
C ASN A 113 4.58 -3.50 -1.66
N ARG A 114 5.47 -4.48 -1.87
CA ARG A 114 6.93 -4.29 -1.72
C ARG A 114 7.48 -3.28 -2.73
N ASN A 115 7.08 -3.39 -4.00
CA ASN A 115 7.56 -2.51 -5.06
C ASN A 115 7.10 -1.07 -4.86
N ILE A 116 5.83 -0.85 -4.49
CA ILE A 116 5.33 0.50 -4.20
C ILE A 116 6.00 1.06 -2.95
N ALA A 117 6.17 0.26 -1.89
CA ALA A 117 6.87 0.69 -0.70
C ALA A 117 8.34 1.05 -0.98
N ALA A 118 9.01 0.33 -1.88
CA ALA A 118 10.36 0.67 -2.32
C ALA A 118 10.38 2.00 -3.07
N GLY A 119 9.50 2.19 -4.06
CA GLY A 119 9.39 3.45 -4.81
C GLY A 119 9.02 4.66 -3.96
N LEU A 120 8.25 4.46 -2.87
CA LEU A 120 7.95 5.54 -1.91
C LEU A 120 9.15 5.94 -1.03
N ARG A 121 10.07 5.00 -0.77
CA ARG A 121 11.32 5.24 -0.03
C ARG A 121 12.42 5.84 -0.90
N GLU A 122 12.32 5.68 -2.21
CA GLU A 122 13.22 6.37 -3.14
C GLU A 122 12.91 7.87 -3.10
N THR A 123 13.78 8.63 -2.45
CA THR A 123 13.75 10.09 -2.50
C THR A 123 13.96 10.51 -3.95
N PRO A 124 13.09 11.37 -4.54
CA PRO A 124 13.42 12.00 -5.81
C PRO A 124 14.73 12.76 -5.61
N MET A 125 15.76 12.38 -6.37
CA MET A 125 17.04 13.10 -6.41
C MET A 125 16.86 14.49 -7.03
#